data_AF-A0A9P1C314-F1
#
_entry.id   AF-A0A9P1C314-F1
#
_cell.length_a   1.000
_cell.length_b   1.000
_cell.length_c   1.000
_cell.angle_alpha   90.00
_cell.angle_beta   90.00
_cell.angle_gamma   90.00
#
_symmetry.space_group_name_H-M   'P 1'
#
loop_
_entity.id
_entity.type
_entity.pdbx_description
1 polymer ?
#
loop_
_entity_poly.entity_id
_entity_poly.type
_entity_poly.pdbx_seq_one_letter_code
_entity_poly.pdbx_strand_id
1 'polypeptide(L)'
;MNLTQQDFIDFNDRVVSFQFELLKLYMRHHDDAPANMHLISDRSVLDQLAYLKWKVSEGLVAKKKLQEAWKLASIESMKKLYVNTKFILMTPNPELCVNDGTRMLSDEKGLWKLFQAFKWVLKEASIDFDQFTAKKDDAQDLIDFLLG
;
A
#
# COMPACT_ATOMS: atom_id res chain seq x y z
N MET A 1 -21.24 -1.12 -7.82
CA MET A 1 -20.79 -2.52 -8.02
C MET A 1 -20.83 -3.20 -6.67
N ASN A 2 -21.54 -4.32 -6.51
CA ASN A 2 -21.62 -5.01 -5.21
C ASN A 2 -20.50 -6.05 -5.12
N LEU A 3 -19.49 -5.78 -4.29
CA LEU A 3 -18.43 -6.74 -3.96
C LEU A 3 -18.87 -7.63 -2.80
N THR A 4 -18.43 -8.88 -2.82
CA THR A 4 -18.63 -9.87 -1.75
C THR A 4 -17.33 -10.08 -0.99
N GLN A 5 -17.40 -10.59 0.25
CA GLN A 5 -16.21 -10.98 1.02
C GLN A 5 -15.36 -12.01 0.26
N GLN A 6 -16.01 -12.94 -0.46
CA GLN A 6 -15.34 -13.92 -1.30
C GLN A 6 -14.54 -13.28 -2.43
N ASP A 7 -15.05 -12.19 -3.04
CA ASP A 7 -14.28 -11.44 -4.05
C ASP A 7 -12.96 -10.91 -3.47
N PHE A 8 -12.93 -10.45 -2.21
CA PHE A 8 -11.72 -9.99 -1.52
C PHE A 8 -10.76 -11.12 -1.13
N ILE A 9 -11.31 -12.27 -0.75
CA ILE A 9 -10.55 -13.49 -0.47
C ILE A 9 -9.85 -13.96 -1.77
N ASP A 10 -10.61 -14.09 -2.85
CA ASP A 10 -10.13 -14.58 -4.15
C ASP A 10 -9.36 -13.51 -4.95
N PHE A 11 -9.48 -12.24 -4.56
CA PHE A 11 -8.82 -11.08 -5.16
C PHE A 11 -8.94 -11.03 -6.70
N ASN A 12 -10.17 -11.21 -7.17
CA ASN A 12 -10.47 -11.29 -8.60
C ASN A 12 -10.55 -9.90 -9.27
N ASP A 13 -10.82 -9.89 -10.57
CA ASP A 13 -10.86 -8.70 -11.43
C ASP A 13 -11.78 -7.58 -10.93
N ARG A 14 -12.83 -7.94 -10.20
CA ARG A 14 -13.81 -6.99 -9.67
C ARG A 14 -13.22 -6.23 -8.49
N VAL A 15 -12.45 -6.90 -7.63
CA VAL A 15 -11.69 -6.25 -6.56
C VAL A 15 -10.65 -5.33 -7.15
N VAL A 16 -9.89 -5.79 -8.14
CA VAL A 16 -8.90 -4.95 -8.82
C VAL A 16 -9.56 -3.68 -9.38
N SER A 17 -10.69 -3.83 -10.09
CA SER A 17 -11.43 -2.69 -10.66
C SER A 17 -11.98 -1.73 -9.60
N PHE A 18 -12.53 -2.26 -8.51
CA PHE A 18 -13.00 -1.43 -7.39
C PHE A 18 -11.87 -0.65 -6.73
N GLN A 19 -10.71 -1.29 -6.51
CA GLN A 19 -9.54 -0.62 -5.95
C GLN A 19 -9.06 0.52 -6.85
N PHE A 20 -9.17 0.38 -8.18
CA PHE A 20 -8.90 1.46 -9.13
C PHE A 20 -9.87 2.64 -9.02
N GLU A 21 -11.15 2.37 -8.86
CA GLU A 21 -12.14 3.44 -8.66
C GLU A 21 -11.93 4.14 -7.33
N LEU A 22 -11.49 3.42 -6.29
CA LEU A 22 -11.08 4.00 -5.02
C LEU A 22 -9.88 4.96 -5.19
N LEU A 23 -8.86 4.54 -5.94
CA LEU A 23 -7.70 5.38 -6.30
C LEU A 23 -8.15 6.68 -7.01
N LYS A 24 -9.07 6.62 -7.98
CA LYS A 24 -9.59 7.81 -8.66
C LYS A 24 -10.38 8.75 -7.73
N LEU A 25 -11.04 8.21 -6.71
CA LEU A 25 -11.73 9.02 -5.69
C LEU A 25 -10.71 9.72 -4.78
N TYR A 26 -9.69 8.99 -4.31
CA TYR A 26 -8.61 9.57 -3.51
C TYR A 26 -7.92 10.73 -4.25
N MET A 27 -7.60 10.56 -5.53
CA MET A 27 -7.01 11.63 -6.36
C MET A 27 -7.82 12.94 -6.30
N ARG A 28 -9.14 12.85 -6.42
CA ARG A 28 -10.02 14.03 -6.39
C ARG A 28 -10.03 14.72 -5.03
N HIS A 29 -9.97 13.95 -3.95
CA HIS A 29 -10.00 14.52 -2.60
C HIS A 29 -8.67 15.15 -2.17
N HIS A 30 -7.54 14.73 -2.74
CA HIS A 30 -6.23 15.29 -2.41
C HIS A 30 -5.98 16.66 -3.06
N ASP A 31 -6.57 16.94 -4.23
CA ASP A 31 -6.47 18.25 -4.88
C ASP A 31 -7.15 19.38 -4.08
N ASP A 32 -8.08 19.05 -3.17
CA ASP A 32 -8.90 20.00 -2.43
C ASP A 32 -8.30 20.43 -1.06
N ALA A 33 -7.12 19.92 -0.67
CA ALA A 33 -6.52 20.19 0.64
C ALA A 33 -5.91 21.61 0.75
N PRO A 34 -6.17 22.37 1.85
CA PRO A 34 -5.55 23.67 2.07
C PRO A 34 -4.01 23.60 2.14
N ALA A 35 -3.32 24.55 1.49
CA ALA A 35 -1.86 24.54 1.30
C ALA A 35 -1.01 24.56 2.59
N ASN A 36 -1.59 24.86 3.75
CA ASN A 36 -0.91 24.98 5.04
C ASN A 36 -1.20 23.83 6.01
N MET A 37 -1.87 22.76 5.56
CA MET A 37 -2.13 21.57 6.36
C MET A 37 -1.35 20.37 5.83
N HIS A 38 -0.70 19.63 6.74
CA HIS A 38 -0.12 18.34 6.43
C HIS A 38 -1.18 17.26 6.62
N LEU A 39 -1.44 16.46 5.58
CA LEU A 39 -2.31 15.29 5.67
C LEU A 39 -1.46 14.05 5.92
N ILE A 40 -1.86 13.27 6.93
CA ILE A 40 -1.29 11.94 7.19
C ILE A 40 -2.30 10.92 6.67
N SER A 41 -1.86 10.02 5.80
CA SER A 41 -2.68 8.93 5.27
C SER A 41 -2.14 7.61 5.80
N ASP A 42 -2.98 6.88 6.54
CA ASP A 42 -2.73 5.47 6.82
C ASP A 42 -3.05 4.69 5.54
N ARG A 43 -2.00 4.15 4.93
CA ARG A 43 -1.99 3.54 3.59
C ARG A 43 -2.13 4.53 2.44
N SER A 44 -1.64 4.08 1.30
CA SER A 44 -1.71 4.75 0.01
C SER A 44 -2.42 3.86 -1.00
N VAL A 45 -2.66 4.40 -2.18
CA VAL A 45 -3.19 3.63 -3.31
C VAL A 45 -2.17 2.60 -3.84
N LEU A 46 -0.87 2.81 -3.55
CA LEU A 46 0.22 1.91 -3.94
C LEU A 46 0.17 0.59 -3.16
N ASP A 47 -0.45 0.60 -1.98
CA ASP A 47 -0.67 -0.59 -1.18
C ASP A 47 -1.41 -1.67 -1.98
N GLN A 48 -2.36 -1.26 -2.81
CA GLN A 48 -3.12 -2.19 -3.64
C GLN A 48 -2.25 -2.86 -4.70
N LEU A 49 -1.34 -2.10 -5.32
CA LEU A 49 -0.35 -2.67 -6.24
C LEU A 49 0.62 -3.59 -5.51
N ALA A 50 0.98 -3.29 -4.25
CA ALA A 50 1.85 -4.13 -3.43
C ALA A 50 1.18 -5.45 -3.05
N TYR A 51 -0.08 -5.43 -2.62
CA TYR A 51 -0.86 -6.64 -2.36
C TYR A 51 -1.04 -7.49 -3.62
N LEU A 52 -1.35 -6.88 -4.76
CA LEU A 52 -1.45 -7.59 -6.03
C LEU A 52 -0.11 -8.21 -6.44
N LYS A 53 0.99 -7.45 -6.31
CA LYS A 53 2.35 -7.93 -6.57
C LYS A 53 2.71 -9.13 -5.70
N TRP A 54 2.37 -9.08 -4.42
CA TRP A 54 2.57 -10.18 -3.48
C TRP A 54 1.72 -11.40 -3.86
N LYS A 55 0.43 -11.23 -4.15
CA LYS A 55 -0.44 -12.35 -4.58
C LYS A 55 0.03 -12.99 -5.89
N VAL A 56 0.57 -12.20 -6.82
CA VAL A 56 1.20 -12.72 -8.04
C VAL A 56 2.47 -13.51 -7.71
N SER A 57 3.32 -13.08 -6.76
CA SER A 57 4.51 -13.82 -6.38
C SER A 57 4.21 -15.14 -5.67
N GLU A 58 3.06 -15.22 -4.99
CA GLU A 58 2.56 -16.46 -4.38
C GLU A 58 1.82 -17.37 -5.38
N GLY A 59 1.68 -16.97 -6.65
CA GLY A 59 0.97 -17.73 -7.67
C GLY A 59 -0.56 -17.74 -7.51
N LEU A 60 -1.10 -16.90 -6.62
CA LEU A 60 -2.54 -16.80 -6.34
C LEU A 60 -3.29 -16.01 -7.41
N VAL A 61 -2.59 -15.12 -8.12
CA VAL A 61 -3.16 -14.27 -9.18
C VAL A 61 -2.25 -14.29 -10.41
N ALA A 62 -2.85 -14.24 -11.61
CA ALA A 62 -2.12 -14.22 -12.86
C ALA A 62 -1.29 -12.92 -13.02
N LYS A 63 -0.03 -13.05 -13.48
CA LYS A 63 0.90 -11.92 -13.73
C LYS A 63 0.31 -10.82 -14.63
N LYS A 64 -0.56 -11.17 -15.59
CA LYS A 64 -1.23 -10.23 -16.49
C LYS A 64 -2.03 -9.17 -15.72
N LYS A 65 -2.60 -9.52 -14.56
CA LYS A 65 -3.40 -8.61 -13.73
C LYS A 65 -2.59 -7.46 -13.16
N LEU A 66 -1.36 -7.74 -12.73
CA LEU A 66 -0.43 -6.72 -12.28
C LEU A 66 -0.08 -5.75 -13.42
N GLN A 67 0.11 -6.25 -14.65
CA GLN A 67 0.39 -5.41 -15.81
C GLN A 67 -0.80 -4.51 -16.19
N GLU A 68 -2.02 -5.06 -16.18
CA GLU A 68 -3.26 -4.30 -16.40
C GLU A 68 -3.41 -3.21 -15.32
N ALA A 69 -3.14 -3.55 -14.06
CA ALA A 69 -3.18 -2.61 -12.95
C ALA A 69 -2.18 -1.45 -13.12
N TRP A 70 -0.93 -1.72 -13.48
CA TRP A 70 0.06 -0.67 -13.72
C TRP A 70 -0.31 0.27 -14.87
N LYS A 71 -0.92 -0.25 -15.95
CA LYS A 71 -1.40 0.58 -17.06
C LYS A 71 -2.52 1.52 -16.62
N LEU A 72 -3.45 1.03 -15.81
CA LEU A 72 -4.59 1.81 -15.32
C LEU A 72 -4.16 2.85 -14.28
N ALA A 73 -3.19 2.52 -13.42
CA ALA A 73 -2.69 3.41 -12.38
C ALA A 73 -2.04 4.68 -12.96
N SER A 74 -1.53 4.62 -14.19
CA SER A 74 -0.76 5.69 -14.84
C SER A 74 0.39 6.19 -13.95
N ILE A 75 1.60 5.67 -14.16
CA ILE A 75 2.79 6.05 -13.37
C ILE A 75 2.97 7.58 -13.34
N GLU A 76 2.70 8.26 -14.45
CA GLU A 76 2.78 9.72 -14.52
C GLU A 76 1.76 10.40 -13.58
N SER A 77 0.53 9.88 -13.52
CA SER A 77 -0.50 10.39 -12.59
C SER A 77 -0.10 10.15 -11.14
N MET A 78 0.48 8.99 -10.81
CA MET A 78 0.97 8.71 -9.45
C MET A 78 2.12 9.63 -9.04
N LYS A 79 3.07 9.90 -9.95
CA LYS A 79 4.15 10.86 -9.67
C LYS A 79 3.63 12.26 -9.40
N LYS A 80 2.62 12.71 -10.16
CA LYS A 80 1.96 14.01 -9.92
C LYS A 80 1.22 14.02 -8.58
N LEU A 81 0.48 12.95 -8.27
CA LEU A 81 -0.27 12.82 -7.02
C LEU A 81 0.63 12.90 -5.79
N TYR A 82 1.84 12.35 -5.89
CA TYR A 82 2.75 12.16 -4.76
C TYR A 82 3.97 13.07 -4.78
N VAL A 83 3.98 14.11 -5.64
CA VAL A 83 5.16 14.98 -5.86
C VAL A 83 5.66 15.68 -4.59
N ASN A 84 4.77 15.96 -3.63
CA ASN A 84 5.10 16.59 -2.36
C ASN A 84 4.79 15.68 -1.16
N THR A 85 4.76 14.36 -1.37
CA THR A 85 4.43 13.38 -0.33
C THR A 85 5.68 12.70 0.18
N LYS A 86 5.85 12.66 1.50
CA LYS A 86 6.87 11.81 2.15
C LYS A 86 6.28 10.42 2.38
N PHE A 87 6.87 9.41 1.76
CA PHE A 87 6.50 8.01 2.01
C PHE A 87 7.37 7.41 3.11
N ILE A 88 6.71 6.77 4.07
CA ILE A 88 7.37 5.98 5.12
C ILE A 88 6.86 4.57 5.01
N LEU A 89 7.76 3.64 4.73
CA LEU A 89 7.46 2.22 4.70
C LEU A 89 7.87 1.58 6.02
N MET A 90 6.90 1.05 6.75
CA MET A 90 7.14 0.34 7.99
C MET A 90 7.73 -1.04 7.70
N THR A 91 8.92 -1.30 8.25
CA THR A 91 9.55 -2.61 8.21
C THR A 91 8.87 -3.52 9.23
N PRO A 92 8.47 -4.75 8.84
CA PRO A 92 7.89 -5.70 9.77
C PRO A 92 8.84 -5.98 10.94
N ASN A 93 8.34 -5.83 12.16
CA ASN A 93 9.01 -6.29 13.38
C ASN A 93 8.28 -7.55 13.88
N PRO A 94 8.90 -8.74 13.83
CA PRO A 94 8.27 -10.00 14.23
C PRO A 94 7.71 -9.97 15.66
N GLU A 95 8.36 -9.24 16.57
CA GLU A 95 7.96 -9.14 17.98
C GLU A 95 6.66 -8.35 18.17
N LEU A 96 6.39 -7.39 17.28
CA LEU A 96 5.16 -6.57 17.26
C LEU A 96 4.08 -7.17 16.35
N CYS A 97 4.47 -8.09 15.48
CA CYS A 97 3.62 -8.77 14.52
C CYS A 97 2.89 -9.96 15.19
N VAL A 98 2.10 -9.68 16.24
CA VAL A 98 1.33 -10.70 16.97
C VAL A 98 0.00 -10.97 16.25
N ASN A 99 -0.29 -12.23 15.95
CA ASN A 99 -1.58 -12.63 15.38
C ASN A 99 -2.67 -12.53 16.46
N ASP A 100 -3.50 -11.49 16.39
CA ASP A 100 -4.63 -11.27 17.31
C ASP A 100 -5.91 -12.03 16.93
N GLY A 101 -5.83 -12.94 15.94
CA GLY A 101 -6.97 -13.71 15.44
C GLY A 101 -7.90 -12.94 14.50
N THR A 102 -7.62 -11.66 14.22
CA THR A 102 -8.47 -10.81 13.36
C THR A 102 -7.74 -10.22 12.16
N ARG A 103 -6.40 -10.06 12.24
CA ARG A 103 -5.65 -9.21 11.29
C ARG A 103 -4.54 -9.90 10.51
N MET A 104 -4.08 -11.10 10.86
CA MET A 104 -2.99 -11.78 10.14
C MET A 104 -3.46 -12.96 9.31
N LEU A 105 -3.41 -12.78 7.98
CA LEU A 105 -3.58 -13.85 6.99
C LEU A 105 -2.23 -14.48 6.58
N SER A 106 -1.10 -13.98 7.08
CA SER A 106 0.24 -14.39 6.67
C SER A 106 1.19 -14.55 7.84
N ASP A 107 2.00 -15.60 7.81
CA ASP A 107 3.15 -15.79 8.70
C ASP A 107 4.21 -14.68 8.52
N GLU A 108 5.22 -14.65 9.39
CA GLU A 108 6.34 -13.69 9.33
C GLU A 108 6.97 -13.62 7.93
N LYS A 109 7.11 -14.77 7.27
CA LYS A 109 7.65 -14.88 5.92
C LYS A 109 6.75 -14.18 4.90
N GLY A 110 5.43 -14.34 5.01
CA GLY A 110 4.47 -13.65 4.16
C GLY A 110 4.46 -12.13 4.37
N LEU A 111 4.62 -11.65 5.62
CA LEU A 111 4.76 -10.22 5.92
C LEU A 111 6.03 -9.63 5.28
N TRP A 112 7.16 -10.33 5.36
CA TRP A 112 8.38 -9.93 4.69
C TRP A 112 8.24 -9.90 3.17
N LYS A 113 7.58 -10.89 2.57
CA LYS A 113 7.31 -10.89 1.12
C LYS A 113 6.42 -9.71 0.71
N LEU A 114 5.39 -9.39 1.50
CA LEU A 114 4.54 -8.24 1.26
C LEU A 114 5.34 -6.93 1.36
N PHE A 115 6.19 -6.78 2.37
CA PHE A 115 7.10 -5.65 2.49
C PHE A 115 8.03 -5.49 1.27
N GLN A 116 8.59 -6.59 0.75
CA GLN A 116 9.38 -6.54 -0.49
C GLN A 116 8.53 -6.14 -1.71
N ALA A 117 7.26 -6.54 -1.75
CA ALA A 117 6.34 -6.11 -2.79
C ALA A 117 6.08 -4.60 -2.72
N PHE A 118 5.91 -4.03 -1.52
CA PHE A 118 5.82 -2.58 -1.31
C PHE A 118 7.06 -1.84 -1.82
N LYS A 119 8.26 -2.30 -1.44
CA LYS A 119 9.53 -1.71 -1.93
C LYS A 119 9.63 -1.75 -3.44
N TRP A 120 9.18 -2.85 -4.06
CA TRP A 120 9.18 -2.98 -5.51
C TRP A 120 8.24 -1.96 -6.16
N VAL A 121 7.02 -1.79 -5.66
CA VAL A 121 6.04 -0.84 -6.20
C VAL A 121 6.53 0.60 -6.08
N LEU A 122 7.05 1.00 -4.91
CA LEU A 122 7.57 2.36 -4.70
C LEU A 122 8.72 2.67 -5.67
N LYS A 123 9.65 1.72 -5.85
CA LYS A 123 10.74 1.84 -6.83
C LYS A 123 10.25 1.92 -8.27
N GLU A 124 9.32 1.05 -8.66
CA GLU A 124 8.75 1.02 -10.01
C GLU A 124 8.01 2.35 -10.32
N ALA A 125 7.34 2.92 -9.33
CA ALA A 125 6.70 4.24 -9.42
C ALA A 125 7.70 5.42 -9.38
N SER A 126 8.99 5.15 -9.15
CA SER A 126 10.03 6.15 -8.85
C SER A 126 9.63 7.10 -7.71
N ILE A 127 9.09 6.54 -6.64
CA ILE A 127 8.74 7.26 -5.41
C ILE A 127 9.82 6.98 -4.38
N ASP A 128 10.41 8.07 -3.87
CA ASP A 128 11.35 7.99 -2.75
C ASP A 128 10.60 7.68 -1.46
N PHE A 129 11.21 6.87 -0.61
CA PHE A 129 10.61 6.47 0.66
C PHE A 129 11.67 6.20 1.71
N ASP A 130 11.33 6.52 2.95
CA ASP A 130 12.11 6.13 4.11
C ASP A 130 11.62 4.79 4.65
N GLN A 131 12.54 4.02 5.21
CA GLN A 131 12.19 2.81 5.96
C GLN A 131 12.24 3.11 7.45
N PHE A 132 11.19 2.72 8.15
CA PHE A 132 11.07 2.88 9.59
C PHE A 132 10.77 1.53 10.23
N THR A 133 11.47 1.18 11.30
CA THR A 133 11.18 -0.02 12.10
C THR A 133 10.77 0.44 13.48
N ALA A 134 9.52 0.16 13.87
CA ALA A 134 9.04 0.44 15.21
C ALA A 134 9.84 -0.39 16.23
N LYS A 135 10.34 0.27 17.27
CA LYS A 135 11.06 -0.37 18.38
C LYS A 135 10.10 -0.77 19.49
N LYS A 136 9.00 -0.02 19.63
CA LYS A 136 7.87 -0.24 20.54
C LYS A 136 6.58 -0.18 19.73
N ASP A 137 5.50 -0.77 20.25
CA ASP A 137 4.14 -0.68 19.66
C ASP A 137 3.52 0.73 19.78
N ASP A 138 4.34 1.78 19.93
CA ASP A 138 3.84 3.11 20.26
C ASP A 138 3.93 4.04 19.04
N ALA A 139 2.85 4.79 18.81
CA ALA A 139 2.78 5.82 17.76
C ALA A 139 3.86 6.90 17.95
N GLN A 140 4.39 7.03 19.16
CA GLN A 140 5.47 7.94 19.50
C GLN A 140 6.76 7.66 18.72
N ASP A 141 7.12 6.40 18.45
CA ASP A 141 8.35 6.08 17.71
C ASP A 141 8.30 6.67 16.27
N LEU A 142 7.10 6.68 15.65
CA LEU A 142 6.89 7.25 14.32
C LEU A 142 6.92 8.78 14.35
N ILE A 143 6.36 9.39 15.41
CA ILE A 143 6.41 10.84 15.62
C ILE A 143 7.87 11.30 15.79
N ASP A 144 8.65 10.61 16.62
CA ASP A 144 10.06 10.93 16.85
C ASP A 144 10.88 10.80 15.56
N PHE A 145 10.58 9.80 14.73
CA PHE A 145 11.20 9.64 13.41
C PHE A 145 10.82 10.76 12.42
N LEU A 146 9.60 11.30 12.52
CA LEU A 146 9.13 12.37 11.65
C LEU A 146 9.67 13.75 12.03
N LEU A 147 9.97 13.97 13.31
CA LEU A 147 10.41 15.25 13.87
C LEU A 147 11.94 15.38 14.04
N GLY A 148 12.67 14.27 14.04
CA GLY A 148 14.14 14.23 14.08
C GLY A 148 14.79 14.42 12.71
#